data_AF-A0A969M8B5-F1
#
_entry.id   AF-A0A969M8B5-F1
#
_cell.length_a   1.000
_cell.length_b   1.000
_cell.length_c   1.000
_cell.angle_alpha   90.00
_cell.angle_beta   90.00
_cell.angle_gamma   90.00
#
_symmetry.space_group_name_H-M   'P 1'
#
loop_
_entity.id
_entity.type
_entity.pdbx_description
1 polymer ?
#
loop_
_entity_poly.entity_id
_entity_poly.type
_entity_poly.pdbx_seq_one_letter_code
_entity_poly.pdbx_strand_id
1 'polypeptide(L)'
;MQAISRWTAAIRQPRSNGSNAPSAAALVQLREARHRQLVQNEKLAAVGELIAGVAHEINNPLAVMLGYVNLVTHELGPTAWSVRMEVDLILQQIARVQRIIDSLLYIARPKRDVAVLTPEDLSTLVQESLDSSSTRHSATP
;
A
#
# COMPACT_ATOMS: atom_id res chain seq x y z
N MET A 1 -69.21 19.28 -13.43
CA MET A 1 -68.14 20.17 -13.95
C MET A 1 -67.10 20.62 -12.90
N GLN A 2 -66.97 20.00 -11.72
CA GLN A 2 -65.96 20.39 -10.70
C GLN A 2 -64.70 19.48 -10.67
N ALA A 3 -64.71 18.35 -11.38
CA ALA A 3 -63.57 17.41 -11.39
C ALA A 3 -62.45 17.84 -12.36
N ILE A 4 -62.80 18.50 -13.47
CA ILE A 4 -61.84 18.89 -14.52
C ILE A 4 -61.04 20.15 -14.11
N SER A 5 -61.64 21.07 -13.34
CA SER A 5 -60.95 22.27 -12.86
C SER A 5 -59.91 21.99 -11.76
N ARG A 6 -60.06 20.89 -11.01
CA ARG A 6 -59.05 20.45 -10.03
C ARG A 6 -57.80 19.89 -10.69
N TRP A 7 -57.93 19.28 -11.87
CA TRP A 7 -56.81 18.71 -12.60
C TRP A 7 -55.99 19.77 -13.36
N THR A 8 -56.62 20.85 -13.81
CA THR A 8 -55.91 21.98 -14.43
C THR A 8 -55.16 22.86 -13.42
N ALA A 9 -55.63 22.96 -12.17
CA ALA A 9 -54.93 23.67 -11.10
C ALA A 9 -53.66 22.95 -10.61
N ALA A 10 -53.59 21.62 -10.72
CA ALA A 10 -52.45 20.81 -10.28
C ALA A 10 -51.23 20.90 -11.22
N ILE A 11 -51.43 21.31 -12.48
CA ILE A 11 -50.36 21.40 -13.49
C ILE A 11 -49.65 22.76 -13.46
N ARG A 12 -50.20 23.75 -12.71
CA ARG A 12 -49.60 25.08 -12.52
C ARG A 12 -49.05 25.26 -11.09
N GLN A 13 -48.39 24.24 -10.57
CA GLN A 13 -47.42 24.45 -9.48
C GLN A 13 -46.03 24.19 -10.07
N PRO A 14 -45.13 25.19 -10.08
CA PRO A 14 -43.73 24.87 -10.22
C PRO A 14 -43.42 23.92 -9.08
N ARG A 15 -43.04 22.68 -9.38
CA ARG A 15 -42.41 21.82 -8.38
C ARG A 15 -41.13 22.55 -8.00
N SER A 16 -41.17 23.35 -6.95
CA SER A 16 -39.99 23.80 -6.22
C SER A 16 -39.42 22.60 -5.46
N ASN A 17 -39.13 21.53 -6.18
CA ASN A 17 -38.19 20.55 -5.72
C ASN A 17 -36.84 21.22 -5.94
N GLY A 18 -36.32 21.83 -4.86
CA GLY A 18 -34.99 22.45 -4.86
C GLY A 18 -34.04 21.55 -5.62
N SER A 19 -33.51 22.10 -6.71
CA SER A 19 -32.55 21.44 -7.58
C SER A 19 -31.32 21.10 -6.75
N ASN A 20 -31.29 19.93 -6.14
CA ASN A 20 -30.07 19.31 -5.60
C ASN A 20 -29.12 18.88 -6.73
N ALA A 21 -29.42 19.25 -7.99
CA ALA A 21 -28.48 19.13 -9.08
C ALA A 21 -27.27 20.06 -8.79
N PRO A 22 -26.06 19.50 -8.70
CA PRO A 22 -24.87 20.30 -8.44
C PRO A 22 -24.76 21.40 -9.51
N SER A 23 -24.46 22.63 -9.07
CA SER A 23 -24.26 23.75 -9.97
C SER A 23 -23.11 23.45 -10.94
N ALA A 24 -23.12 24.07 -12.13
CA ALA A 24 -22.04 23.91 -13.10
C ALA A 24 -20.66 24.21 -12.48
N ALA A 25 -20.59 25.20 -11.58
CA ALA A 25 -19.39 25.52 -10.81
C ALA A 25 -18.96 24.38 -9.87
N ALA A 26 -19.90 23.71 -9.17
CA ALA A 26 -19.59 22.57 -8.31
C ALA A 26 -19.07 21.37 -9.10
N LEU A 27 -19.60 21.11 -10.31
CA LEU A 27 -19.11 20.05 -11.19
C LEU A 27 -17.68 20.32 -11.70
N VAL A 28 -17.37 21.58 -12.04
CA VAL A 28 -16.01 21.98 -12.44
C VAL A 28 -15.03 21.82 -11.27
N GLN A 29 -15.38 22.29 -10.06
CA GLN A 29 -14.55 22.12 -8.86
C GLN A 29 -14.30 20.65 -8.53
N LEU A 30 -15.31 19.80 -8.64
CA LEU A 30 -15.18 18.36 -8.42
C LEU A 30 -14.23 17.72 -9.45
N ARG A 31 -14.36 18.09 -10.73
CA ARG A 31 -13.50 17.60 -11.80
C ARG A 31 -12.05 18.03 -11.59
N GLU A 32 -11.81 19.27 -11.21
CA GLU A 32 -10.47 19.79 -10.88
C GLU A 32 -9.87 19.08 -9.67
N ALA A 33 -10.65 18.87 -8.60
CA ALA A 33 -10.20 18.13 -7.43
C ALA A 33 -9.80 16.69 -7.77
N ARG A 34 -10.64 15.99 -8.56
CA ARG A 34 -10.33 14.63 -9.04
C ARG A 34 -9.09 14.61 -9.93
N HIS A 35 -8.94 15.58 -10.83
CA HIS A 35 -7.76 15.67 -11.68
C HIS A 35 -6.48 15.88 -10.85
N ARG A 36 -6.51 16.76 -9.84
CA ARG A 36 -5.37 16.93 -8.91
C ARG A 36 -5.03 15.64 -8.16
N GLN A 37 -6.05 14.90 -7.72
CA GLN A 37 -5.84 13.62 -7.03
C GLN A 37 -5.24 12.56 -7.97
N LEU A 38 -5.68 12.50 -9.22
CA LEU A 38 -5.10 11.61 -10.23
C LEU A 38 -3.64 11.94 -10.49
N VAL A 39 -3.31 13.21 -10.74
CA VAL A 39 -1.93 13.66 -10.94
C VAL A 39 -1.06 13.34 -9.72
N GLN A 40 -1.58 13.52 -8.50
CA GLN A 40 -0.86 13.18 -7.29
C GLN A 40 -0.62 11.68 -7.16
N ASN A 41 -1.62 10.85 -7.50
CA ASN A 41 -1.49 9.39 -7.48
C ASN A 41 -0.48 8.89 -8.52
N GLU A 42 -0.46 9.46 -9.72
CA GLU A 42 0.53 9.13 -10.75
C GLU A 42 1.95 9.46 -10.29
N LYS A 43 2.14 10.64 -9.66
CA LYS A 43 3.44 11.02 -9.08
C LYS A 43 3.89 10.04 -8.00
N LEU A 44 2.99 9.66 -7.09
CA LEU A 44 3.31 8.70 -6.03
C LEU A 44 3.61 7.31 -6.59
N ALA A 45 2.88 6.86 -7.62
CA ALA A 45 3.15 5.59 -8.29
C ALA A 45 4.54 5.56 -8.94
N ALA A 46 4.92 6.62 -9.66
CA ALA A 46 6.25 6.75 -10.26
C ALA A 46 7.36 6.75 -9.18
N VAL A 47 7.14 7.47 -8.07
CA VAL A 47 8.05 7.45 -6.92
C VAL A 47 8.13 6.05 -6.30
N GLY A 48 7.03 5.30 -6.24
CA GLY A 48 6.99 3.95 -5.69
C GLY A 48 7.74 2.93 -6.53
N GLU A 49 7.65 3.06 -7.85
CA GLU A 49 8.44 2.24 -8.79
C GLU A 49 9.94 2.50 -8.61
N LEU A 50 10.36 3.76 -8.52
CA LEU A 50 11.75 4.13 -8.25
C LEU A 50 12.23 3.59 -6.90
N ILE A 51 11.44 3.79 -5.83
CA ILE A 51 11.78 3.28 -4.50
C ILE A 51 11.86 1.76 -4.51
N ALA A 52 11.00 1.04 -5.25
CA ALA A 52 11.06 -0.43 -5.34
C ALA A 52 12.37 -0.92 -5.97
N GLY A 53 12.83 -0.26 -7.03
CA GLY A 53 14.15 -0.55 -7.62
C GLY A 53 15.29 -0.30 -6.64
N VAL A 54 15.29 0.89 -6.02
CA VAL A 54 16.30 1.27 -5.02
C VAL A 54 16.26 0.35 -3.78
N ALA A 55 15.07 -0.06 -3.34
CA ALA A 55 14.88 -0.98 -2.22
C ALA A 55 15.58 -2.32 -2.49
N HIS A 56 15.41 -2.86 -3.69
CA HIS A 56 16.08 -4.10 -4.08
C HIS A 56 17.61 -3.93 -4.07
N GLU A 57 18.10 -2.84 -4.64
CA GLU A 57 19.54 -2.55 -4.69
C GLU A 57 20.17 -2.28 -3.33
N ILE A 58 19.43 -1.71 -2.36
CA ILE A 58 19.91 -1.50 -0.98
C ILE A 58 19.80 -2.77 -0.14
N ASN A 59 18.74 -3.55 -0.32
CA ASN A 59 18.57 -4.80 0.41
C ASN A 59 19.70 -5.80 0.12
N ASN A 60 20.25 -5.79 -1.10
CA ASN A 60 21.36 -6.64 -1.49
C ASN A 60 22.64 -6.45 -0.64
N PRO A 61 23.26 -5.25 -0.56
CA PRO A 61 24.41 -5.02 0.31
C PRO A 61 24.08 -5.18 1.80
N LEU A 62 22.85 -4.90 2.25
CA LEU A 62 22.43 -5.18 3.63
C LEU A 62 22.44 -6.68 3.95
N ALA A 63 21.97 -7.52 3.03
CA ALA A 63 22.02 -8.98 3.18
C ALA A 63 23.47 -9.48 3.25
N VAL A 64 24.36 -8.93 2.41
CA VAL A 64 25.79 -9.23 2.44
C VAL A 64 26.43 -8.81 3.77
N MET A 65 26.17 -7.60 4.25
CA MET A 65 26.65 -7.12 5.55
C MET A 65 26.18 -8.00 6.70
N LEU A 66 24.89 -8.38 6.72
CA LEU A 66 24.33 -9.30 7.70
C LEU A 66 25.04 -10.66 7.66
N GLY A 67 25.29 -11.18 6.45
CA GLY A 67 26.05 -12.41 6.25
C GLY A 67 27.46 -12.34 6.86
N TYR A 68 28.18 -11.25 6.62
CA TYR A 68 29.52 -11.05 7.21
C TYR A 68 29.49 -10.89 8.73
N VAL A 69 28.52 -10.17 9.29
CA VAL A 69 28.38 -10.05 10.76
C VAL A 69 28.14 -11.44 11.38
N ASN A 70 27.28 -12.25 10.76
CA ASN A 70 27.02 -13.62 11.21
C ASN A 70 28.26 -14.52 11.05
N LEU A 71 29.00 -14.38 9.96
CA LEU A 71 30.25 -15.12 9.76
C LEU A 71 31.30 -14.74 10.81
N VAL A 72 31.55 -13.45 11.02
CA VAL A 72 32.54 -12.96 12.00
C VAL A 72 32.17 -13.40 13.42
N THR A 73 30.90 -13.30 13.80
CA THR A 73 30.44 -13.78 15.11
C THR A 73 30.61 -15.29 15.27
N HIS A 74 30.39 -16.06 14.20
CA HIS A 74 30.65 -17.50 14.18
C HIS A 74 32.14 -17.82 14.34
N GLU A 75 33.02 -17.18 13.57
CA GLU A 75 34.48 -17.37 13.62
C GLU A 75 35.10 -16.96 14.97
N LEU A 76 34.57 -15.91 15.60
CA LEU A 76 35.04 -15.45 16.92
C LEU A 76 34.64 -16.40 18.06
N GLY A 77 33.58 -17.19 17.90
CA GLY A 77 33.11 -18.15 18.89
C GLY A 77 32.95 -17.52 20.29
N PRO A 78 33.54 -18.10 21.35
CA PRO A 78 33.50 -17.53 22.71
C PRO A 78 34.07 -16.10 22.82
N THR A 79 34.99 -15.73 21.93
CA THR A 79 35.63 -14.40 21.90
C THR A 79 34.65 -13.33 21.41
N ALA A 80 33.57 -13.70 20.73
CA ALA A 80 32.56 -12.77 20.23
C ALA A 80 31.92 -11.92 21.34
N TRP A 81 31.98 -12.38 22.60
CA TRP A 81 31.51 -11.62 23.75
C TRP A 81 32.16 -10.23 23.86
N SER A 82 33.43 -10.07 23.47
CA SER A 82 34.14 -8.80 23.57
C SER A 82 33.65 -7.72 22.59
N VAL A 83 33.00 -8.12 21.50
CA VAL A 83 32.47 -7.23 20.45
C VAL A 83 30.94 -7.31 20.31
N ARG A 84 30.28 -7.92 21.30
CA ARG A 84 28.83 -8.20 21.25
C ARG A 84 28.01 -6.91 21.10
N MET A 85 28.41 -5.85 21.80
CA MET A 85 27.70 -4.58 21.75
C MET A 85 27.76 -3.96 20.35
N GLU A 86 28.94 -3.98 19.74
CA GLU A 86 29.19 -3.45 18.40
C GLU A 86 28.41 -4.23 17.35
N VAL A 87 28.41 -5.56 17.45
CA VAL A 87 27.60 -6.46 16.59
C VAL A 87 26.12 -6.12 16.72
N ASP A 88 25.59 -6.04 17.94
CA ASP A 88 24.18 -5.74 18.18
C ASP A 88 23.81 -4.36 17.62
N LEU A 89 24.68 -3.36 17.75
CA LEU A 89 24.47 -2.03 17.19
C LEU A 89 24.45 -2.04 15.66
N ILE A 90 25.34 -2.80 15.01
CA ILE A 90 25.35 -2.95 13.54
C ILE A 90 24.05 -3.60 13.07
N LEU A 91 23.62 -4.69 13.71
CA LEU A 91 22.37 -5.37 13.39
C LEU A 91 21.15 -4.44 13.56
N GLN A 92 21.13 -3.62 14.61
CA GLN A 92 20.09 -2.61 14.81
C GLN A 92 20.07 -1.56 13.69
N GLN A 93 21.23 -1.11 13.20
CA GLN A 93 21.27 -0.16 12.08
C GLN A 93 20.81 -0.81 10.77
N ILE A 94 21.20 -2.04 10.48
CA ILE A 94 20.72 -2.79 9.30
C ILE A 94 19.19 -2.89 9.33
N ALA A 95 18.61 -3.30 10.46
CA ALA A 95 17.15 -3.39 10.63
C ALA A 95 16.46 -2.01 10.55
N ARG A 96 17.12 -0.94 10.98
CA ARG A 96 16.60 0.42 10.85
C ARG A 96 16.54 0.86 9.38
N VAL A 97 17.56 0.57 8.59
CA VAL A 97 17.56 0.91 7.15
C VAL A 97 16.42 0.18 6.43
N GLN A 98 16.23 -1.11 6.70
CA GLN A 98 15.11 -1.88 6.14
C GLN A 98 13.75 -1.23 6.45
N ARG A 99 13.50 -0.84 7.71
CA ARG A 99 12.26 -0.15 8.10
C ARG A 99 12.04 1.20 7.39
N ILE A 100 13.11 1.94 7.12
CA ILE A 100 13.03 3.22 6.39
C ILE A 100 12.59 2.95 4.94
N ILE A 101 13.18 1.94 4.30
CA ILE A 101 12.82 1.53 2.94
C ILE A 101 11.36 1.10 2.87
N ASP A 102 10.90 0.27 3.81
CA ASP A 102 9.50 -0.19 3.87
C ASP A 102 8.53 0.98 4.07
N SER A 103 8.90 1.97 4.89
CA SER A 103 8.10 3.17 5.11
C SER A 103 7.97 4.02 3.84
N LEU A 104 9.04 4.14 3.07
CA LEU A 104 9.05 4.84 1.79
C LEU A 104 8.16 4.13 0.75
N LEU A 105 8.25 2.80 0.67
CA LEU A 105 7.38 1.98 -0.18
C LEU A 105 5.91 2.11 0.21
N TYR A 106 5.61 2.15 1.50
CA TYR A 106 4.25 2.31 2.00
C TYR A 106 3.62 3.64 1.57
N ILE A 107 4.38 4.75 1.67
CA ILE A 107 3.91 6.09 1.25
C ILE A 107 3.63 6.14 -0.26
N ALA A 108 4.45 5.43 -1.04
CA ALA A 108 4.38 5.48 -2.48
C ALA A 108 3.35 4.52 -3.09
N ARG A 109 2.79 3.59 -2.31
CA ARG A 109 1.65 2.77 -2.77
C ARG A 109 0.44 3.67 -3.02
N PRO A 110 -0.13 3.66 -4.25
CA PRO A 110 -1.41 4.30 -4.48
C PRO A 110 -2.42 3.73 -3.50
N LYS A 111 -3.19 4.59 -2.81
CA LYS A 111 -4.42 4.16 -2.14
C LYS A 111 -5.37 3.70 -3.24
N ARG A 112 -5.21 2.45 -3.69
CA ARG A 112 -6.28 1.74 -4.38
C ARG A 112 -7.45 1.80 -3.41
N ASP A 113 -8.58 2.34 -3.87
CA ASP A 113 -9.86 2.18 -3.19
C ASP A 113 -9.90 0.75 -2.67
N VAL A 114 -10.15 0.62 -1.36
CA VAL A 114 -10.21 -0.63 -0.59
C VAL A 114 -10.60 -1.73 -1.55
N ALA A 115 -9.66 -2.63 -1.88
CA ALA A 115 -9.99 -3.81 -2.66
C ALA A 115 -11.24 -4.36 -1.96
N VAL A 116 -12.37 -4.42 -2.67
CA VAL A 116 -13.56 -5.05 -2.13
C VAL A 116 -13.07 -6.44 -1.76
N LEU A 117 -12.88 -6.67 -0.46
CA LEU A 117 -12.49 -7.96 0.06
C LEU A 117 -13.70 -8.82 -0.24
N THR A 118 -13.71 -9.43 -1.41
CA THR A 118 -14.54 -10.59 -1.65
C THR A 118 -14.13 -11.60 -0.57
N PRO A 119 -15.08 -12.30 0.06
CA PRO A 119 -14.74 -13.38 0.97
C PRO A 119 -14.11 -14.50 0.16
N GLU A 120 -12.85 -14.30 -0.22
CA GLU A 120 -11.99 -15.31 -0.79
C GLU A 120 -11.35 -15.97 0.41
N ASP A 121 -11.72 -17.25 0.57
CA ASP A 121 -11.54 -18.03 1.77
C ASP A 121 -10.09 -17.96 2.26
N LEU A 122 -9.91 -17.47 3.49
CA LEU A 122 -8.63 -17.44 4.20
C LEU A 122 -7.93 -18.82 4.19
N SER A 123 -8.69 -19.91 4.06
CA SER A 123 -8.15 -21.26 3.92
C SER A 123 -7.31 -21.42 2.65
N THR A 124 -7.73 -20.84 1.52
CA THR A 124 -7.04 -20.97 0.24
C THR A 124 -5.68 -20.27 0.28
N LEU A 125 -5.60 -19.07 0.87
CA LEU A 125 -4.34 -18.35 1.05
C LEU A 125 -3.38 -19.06 2.02
N VAL A 126 -3.92 -19.68 3.08
CA VAL A 126 -3.13 -20.49 4.01
C VAL A 126 -2.61 -21.75 3.32
N GLN A 127 -3.42 -22.41 2.50
CA GLN A 127 -3.04 -23.61 1.76
C GLN A 127 -1.99 -23.31 0.68
N GLU A 128 -2.12 -22.24 -0.11
CA GLU A 128 -1.06 -21.82 -1.04
C GLU A 128 0.27 -21.51 -0.33
N SER A 129 0.21 -20.91 0.87
CA SER A 129 1.41 -20.61 1.65
C SER A 129 2.08 -21.89 2.18
N LEU A 130 1.30 -22.90 2.55
CA LEU A 130 1.79 -24.21 3.00
C LEU A 130 2.32 -25.08 1.83
N ASP A 131 1.70 -25.00 0.66
CA ASP A 131 2.12 -25.73 -0.55
C ASP A 131 3.44 -25.16 -1.12
N SER A 132 3.58 -23.84 -1.12
CA SER A 132 4.80 -23.14 -1.57
C SER A 132 5.99 -23.24 -0.60
N SER A 133 5.73 -23.61 0.65
CA SER A 133 6.78 -23.92 1.63
C SER A 133 7.15 -25.42 1.64
N SER A 134 6.20 -26.32 1.33
CA SER A 134 6.46 -27.75 1.19
C SER A 134 7.30 -28.10 -0.05
N THR A 135 7.12 -27.38 -1.16
CA THR A 135 7.92 -27.53 -2.40
C THR A 135 9.39 -27.10 -2.26
N ARG A 136 9.73 -26.31 -1.23
CA ARG A 136 11.11 -25.91 -0.94
C ARG A 136 11.89 -26.94 -0.11
N HIS A 137 11.21 -27.92 0.48
CA HIS A 137 11.81 -28.94 1.35
C HIS A 137 12.05 -30.29 0.65
N SER A 138 11.65 -30.45 -0.61
CA SER A 138 11.83 -31.68 -1.41
C SER A 138 12.97 -31.61 -2.43
N ALA A 139 13.78 -30.55 -2.42
CA ALA A 139 14.88 -30.34 -3.37
C ALA A 139 16.21 -30.09 -2.65
N THR A 140 16.64 -31.05 -1.85
CA THR A 140 18.05 -31.23 -1.45
C THR A 140 18.30 -32.73 -1.30
N PRO A 141 19.13 -33.36 -2.16
CA PRO A 141 19.71 -34.66 -1.86
C PRO A 141 20.74 -34.58 -0.73
#